data_AF-A0A1F9X7Q8-F1
#
_entry.id   AF-A0A1F9X7Q8-F1
#
_cell.length_a   1.000
_cell.length_b   1.000
_cell.length_c   1.000
_cell.angle_alpha   90.00
_cell.angle_beta   90.00
_cell.angle_gamma   90.00
#
_symmetry.space_group_name_H-M   'P 1'
#
loop_
_entity.id
_entity.type
_entity.pdbx_description
1 polymer ?
#
loop_
_entity_poly.entity_id
_entity_poly.type
_entity_poly.pdbx_seq_one_letter_code
_entity_poly.pdbx_strand_id
1 'polypeptide(L)'
;MTFLVPPFAFILFLAIAAILGLGAMKFGPQAPSSDEAKTSYAGGEDIAGQKMFPGYKLFYPIALFFTILHVLALLLALLPTGAAALGLFYAGIICFTLLLLILR
;
A
#
# COMPACT_ATOMS: atom_id res chain seq x y z
N MET A 1 -26.31 -12.44 11.20
CA MET A 1 -25.32 -13.55 11.17
C MET A 1 -24.14 -13.31 10.21
N THR A 2 -24.05 -12.14 9.54
CA THR A 2 -23.00 -11.82 8.54
C THR A 2 -21.76 -11.11 9.09
N PHE A 3 -21.74 -10.66 10.35
CA PHE A 3 -20.63 -9.87 10.91
C PHE A 3 -19.31 -10.64 11.11
N LEU A 4 -19.34 -11.98 11.19
CA LEU A 4 -18.14 -12.80 11.34
C LEU A 4 -17.47 -13.16 10.01
N VAL A 5 -18.16 -12.92 8.89
CA VAL A 5 -17.64 -13.26 7.55
C VAL A 5 -16.38 -12.45 7.19
N PRO A 6 -16.32 -11.12 7.40
CA PRO A 6 -15.13 -10.36 7.06
C PRO A 6 -13.87 -10.75 7.85
N PRO A 7 -13.90 -10.91 9.20
CA PRO A 7 -12.75 -11.39 9.94
C PRO A 7 -12.30 -12.80 9.53
N PHE A 8 -13.27 -13.70 9.29
CA PHE A 8 -12.95 -15.07 8.88
C PHE A 8 -12.31 -15.11 7.48
N ALA A 9 -12.86 -14.36 6.52
CA ALA A 9 -12.29 -14.24 5.18
C ALA A 9 -10.86 -13.67 5.25
N PHE A 10 -10.63 -12.64 6.06
CA PHE A 10 -9.29 -12.07 6.26
C PHE A 10 -8.29 -13.11 6.78
N ILE A 11 -8.65 -13.85 7.83
CA ILE A 11 -7.80 -14.90 8.40
C ILE A 11 -7.52 -16.00 7.38
N LEU A 12 -8.54 -16.42 6.62
CA LEU A 12 -8.41 -17.42 5.57
C LEU A 12 -7.41 -16.97 4.49
N PHE A 13 -7.54 -15.75 3.97
CA PHE A 13 -6.62 -15.24 2.96
C PHE A 13 -5.19 -15.06 3.51
N LEU A 14 -5.05 -14.64 4.77
CA LEU A 14 -3.76 -14.54 5.43
C LEU A 14 -3.11 -15.93 5.57
N ALA A 15 -3.87 -16.94 6.00
CA ALA A 15 -3.40 -18.31 6.08
C ALA A 15 -2.97 -18.85 4.72
N ILE A 16 -3.75 -18.61 3.67
CA ILE A 16 -3.40 -18.97 2.29
C ILE A 16 -2.09 -18.30 1.89
N ALA A 17 -1.96 -16.98 2.07
CA ALA A 17 -0.75 -16.24 1.74
C ALA A 17 0.48 -16.77 2.51
N ALA A 18 0.32 -17.12 3.79
CA ALA A 18 1.38 -17.70 4.59
C ALA A 18 1.80 -19.08 4.08
N ILE A 19 0.85 -19.96 3.75
CA ILE A 19 1.14 -21.28 3.19
C ILE A 19 1.89 -21.14 1.86
N LEU A 20 1.43 -20.26 0.97
CA LEU A 20 2.10 -19.99 -0.30
C LEU A 20 3.51 -19.42 -0.09
N GLY A 21 3.67 -18.48 0.85
CA GLY A 21 4.98 -17.90 1.19
C GLY A 21 5.97 -18.93 1.73
N LEU A 22 5.53 -19.75 2.69
CA LEU A 22 6.35 -20.84 3.25
C LEU A 22 6.66 -21.91 2.19
N GLY A 23 5.70 -22.22 1.33
CA GLY A 23 5.90 -23.09 0.18
C GLY A 23 6.95 -22.54 -0.77
N ALA A 24 6.86 -21.26 -1.13
CA ALA A 24 7.83 -20.59 -2.00
C ALA A 24 9.23 -20.58 -1.37
N MET A 25 9.35 -20.37 -0.06
CA MET A 25 10.63 -20.44 0.65
C MET A 25 11.23 -21.85 0.67
N LYS A 26 10.38 -22.89 0.83
CA LYS A 26 10.84 -24.29 0.94
C LYS A 26 11.17 -24.92 -0.40
N PHE A 27 10.37 -24.63 -1.43
CA PHE A 27 10.50 -25.22 -2.77
C PHE A 27 11.22 -24.31 -3.76
N GLY A 28 11.53 -23.07 -3.37
CA GLY A 28 12.29 -22.14 -4.19
C GLY A 28 13.72 -22.62 -4.41
N PRO A 29 14.34 -22.29 -5.55
CA PRO A 29 15.75 -22.57 -5.80
C PRO A 29 16.62 -21.89 -4.74
N GLN A 30 17.61 -22.61 -4.23
CA GLN A 30 18.55 -22.05 -3.26
C GLN A 30 19.41 -20.97 -3.94
N ALA A 31 19.56 -19.83 -3.27
CA ALA A 31 20.45 -18.78 -3.73
C ALA A 31 21.90 -19.30 -3.76
N PRO A 32 22.72 -18.86 -4.73
CA PRO A 32 24.16 -19.17 -4.74
C PRO A 32 24.79 -18.77 -3.41
N SER A 33 25.67 -19.62 -2.87
CA SER A 33 26.33 -19.39 -1.59
C SER A 33 27.51 -18.41 -1.68
N SER A 34 27.77 -17.82 -2.85
CA SER A 34 28.90 -16.91 -3.04
C SER A 34 28.68 -15.61 -2.28
N ASP A 35 29.77 -14.96 -1.88
CA ASP A 35 29.68 -13.69 -1.16
C ASP A 35 29.19 -12.56 -2.07
N GLU A 36 29.38 -12.64 -3.41
CA GLU A 36 28.79 -11.68 -4.35
C GLU A 36 27.27 -11.80 -4.42
N ALA A 37 26.68 -12.98 -4.18
CA ALA A 37 25.22 -13.14 -4.16
C ALA A 37 24.56 -12.42 -2.97
N LYS A 38 25.35 -12.02 -1.97
CA LYS A 38 24.90 -11.28 -0.78
C LYS A 38 25.09 -9.77 -0.90
N THR A 39 25.73 -9.28 -1.96
CA THR A 39 25.92 -7.85 -2.18
C THR A 39 24.77 -7.26 -3.01
N SER A 40 24.51 -5.97 -2.83
CA SER A 40 23.51 -5.26 -3.64
C SER A 40 23.99 -5.15 -5.09
N TYR A 41 23.08 -5.38 -6.04
CA TYR A 41 23.39 -5.19 -7.46
C TYR A 41 23.68 -3.71 -7.75
N ALA A 42 24.93 -3.43 -8.15
CA ALA A 42 25.43 -2.09 -8.48
C ALA A 42 25.85 -1.99 -9.96
N GLY A 43 25.17 -2.71 -10.86
CA GLY A 43 25.46 -2.62 -12.30
C GLY A 43 26.83 -3.20 -12.72
N GLY A 44 27.46 -4.01 -11.86
CA GLY A 44 28.80 -4.57 -12.08
C GLY A 44 29.94 -3.76 -11.45
N GLU A 45 29.63 -2.64 -10.79
CA GLU A 45 30.61 -1.85 -10.04
C GLU A 45 30.71 -2.31 -8.57
N ASP A 46 31.91 -2.28 -7.99
CA ASP A 46 32.13 -2.57 -6.56
C ASP A 46 31.88 -1.30 -5.72
N ILE A 47 30.59 -0.99 -5.53
CA ILE A 47 30.15 0.15 -4.73
C ILE A 47 29.75 -0.35 -3.35
N ALA A 48 30.34 0.23 -2.31
CA ALA A 48 29.90 -0.01 -0.94
C ALA A 48 28.40 0.29 -0.83
N GLY A 49 27.60 -0.73 -0.50
CA GLY A 49 26.14 -0.65 -0.47
C GLY A 49 25.65 0.39 0.54
N GLN A 50 25.49 1.64 0.10
CA GLN A 50 24.92 2.70 0.90
C GLN A 50 23.41 2.76 0.65
N LYS A 51 22.62 2.80 1.73
CA LYS A 51 21.20 3.13 1.64
C LYS A 51 21.08 4.60 1.27
N MET A 52 21.03 4.87 -0.03
CA MET A 52 20.65 6.18 -0.53
C MET A 52 19.14 6.27 -0.51
N PHE A 53 18.60 7.20 0.28
CA PHE A 53 17.19 7.56 0.19
C PHE A 53 17.07 8.53 -0.99
N PRO A 54 16.54 8.11 -2.15
CA PRO A 54 16.30 9.07 -3.21
C PRO A 54 15.33 10.13 -2.69
N GLY A 55 15.52 11.38 -3.13
CA GLY A 55 14.70 12.51 -2.68
C GLY A 55 13.25 12.34 -3.13
N TYR A 56 12.43 11.65 -2.35
CA TYR A 56 11.00 11.39 -2.58
C TYR A 56 10.10 12.62 -2.37
N LYS A 57 10.61 13.83 -2.66
CA LYS A 57 9.89 15.09 -2.45
C LYS A 57 8.56 15.13 -3.22
N LEU A 58 8.53 14.56 -4.42
CA LEU A 58 7.30 14.47 -5.24
C LEU A 58 6.39 13.29 -4.86
N PHE A 59 6.95 12.22 -4.28
CA PHE A 59 6.14 11.07 -3.88
C PHE A 59 5.30 11.35 -2.65
N TYR A 60 5.83 12.12 -1.70
CA TYR A 60 5.13 12.46 -0.46
C TYR A 60 3.72 13.08 -0.67
N PRO A 61 3.54 14.15 -1.47
CA PRO A 61 2.21 14.73 -1.70
C PRO A 61 1.27 13.76 -2.45
N ILE A 62 1.80 12.95 -3.37
CA ILE A 62 1.00 11.95 -4.12
C ILE A 62 0.48 10.86 -3.18
N ALA A 63 1.32 10.36 -2.27
CA ALA A 63 0.93 9.35 -1.29
C ALA A 63 -0.17 9.87 -0.33
N LEU A 64 -0.06 11.12 0.13
CA LEU A 64 -1.10 11.76 0.95
C LEU A 64 -2.39 11.96 0.17
N PHE A 65 -2.32 12.45 -1.07
CA PHE A 65 -3.48 12.59 -1.95
C PHE A 65 -4.23 11.27 -2.10
N PHE A 66 -3.51 10.18 -2.41
CA PHE A 66 -4.10 8.85 -2.53
C PHE A 66 -4.74 8.39 -1.22
N THR A 67 -4.06 8.54 -0.09
CA THR A 67 -4.56 8.09 1.22
C THR A 67 -5.86 8.79 1.59
N ILE A 68 -5.93 10.11 1.40
CA ILE A 68 -7.12 10.91 1.71
C ILE A 68 -8.28 10.53 0.78
N LEU A 69 -8.04 10.38 -0.54
CA LEU A 69 -9.07 9.93 -1.48
C LEU A 69 -9.56 8.52 -1.16
N HIS A 70 -8.66 7.62 -0.76
CA HIS A 70 -9.02 6.26 -0.41
C HIS A 70 -9.95 6.23 0.82
N VAL A 71 -9.64 7.02 1.85
CA VAL A 71 -10.51 7.17 3.02
C VAL A 71 -11.86 7.78 2.64
N LEU A 72 -11.90 8.79 1.76
CA LEU A 72 -13.15 9.33 1.23
C LEU A 72 -13.99 8.24 0.54
N ALA A 73 -13.38 7.40 -0.31
CA ALA A 73 -14.10 6.31 -0.96
C ALA A 73 -14.71 5.32 0.04
N LEU A 74 -13.97 4.99 1.11
CA LEU A 74 -14.49 4.14 2.20
C LEU A 74 -15.66 4.82 2.94
N LEU A 75 -15.54 6.11 3.26
CA LEU A 75 -16.63 6.88 3.87
C LEU A 75 -17.87 6.87 2.99
N LEU A 76 -17.72 7.15 1.69
CA LEU A 76 -18.79 7.15 0.70
C LEU A 76 -19.50 5.79 0.61
N ALA A 77 -18.73 4.69 0.65
CA ALA A 77 -19.27 3.33 0.61
C ALA A 77 -20.07 2.95 1.88
N LEU A 78 -19.80 3.59 3.02
CA LEU A 78 -20.46 3.32 4.29
C LEU A 78 -21.68 4.21 4.57
N LEU A 79 -22.00 5.18 3.70
CA LEU A 79 -23.15 6.06 3.94
C LEU A 79 -24.49 5.28 3.92
N PRO A 80 -25.42 5.60 4.83
CA PRO A 80 -26.75 5.03 4.81
C PRO A 80 -27.52 5.50 3.56
N THR A 81 -28.47 4.67 3.12
CA THR A 81 -29.37 5.01 2.01
C THR A 81 -30.13 6.30 2.31
N GLY A 82 -30.09 7.25 1.37
CA GLY A 82 -30.75 8.57 1.51
C GLY A 82 -29.82 9.71 1.96
N ALA A 83 -28.56 9.43 2.32
CA ALA A 83 -27.59 10.44 2.76
C ALA A 83 -26.71 10.99 1.62
N ALA A 84 -27.14 10.90 0.36
CA ALA A 84 -26.33 11.27 -0.81
C ALA A 84 -25.82 12.73 -0.75
N ALA A 85 -26.64 13.66 -0.27
CA ALA A 85 -26.27 15.06 -0.11
C ALA A 85 -25.09 15.27 0.86
N LEU A 86 -25.06 14.51 1.97
CA LEU A 86 -23.93 14.52 2.91
C LEU A 86 -22.67 13.96 2.26
N GLY A 87 -22.78 12.86 1.52
CA GLY A 87 -21.66 12.28 0.76
C GLY A 87 -21.06 13.27 -0.23
N LEU A 88 -21.90 13.97 -1.00
CA LEU A 88 -21.48 15.04 -1.91
C LEU A 88 -20.78 16.19 -1.19
N PHE A 89 -21.28 16.60 -0.03
CA PHE A 89 -20.67 17.65 0.78
C PHE A 89 -19.27 17.26 1.28
N TYR A 90 -19.12 16.06 1.84
CA TYR A 90 -17.81 15.53 2.25
C TYR A 90 -16.84 15.39 1.09
N ALA A 91 -17.31 14.88 -0.06
CA ALA A 91 -16.49 14.77 -1.27
C ALA A 91 -16.03 16.16 -1.75
N GLY A 92 -16.90 17.16 -1.72
CA GLY A 92 -16.58 18.54 -2.07
C GLY A 92 -15.49 19.14 -1.18
N ILE A 93 -15.63 19.03 0.14
CA ILE A 93 -14.63 19.53 1.11
C ILE A 93 -13.28 18.84 0.89
N ILE A 94 -13.27 17.52 0.80
CA ILE A 94 -12.02 16.76 0.64
C ILE A 94 -11.35 17.08 -0.68
N CYS A 95 -12.11 17.15 -1.78
CA CYS A 95 -11.58 17.54 -3.08
C CYS A 95 -10.98 18.96 -3.05
N PHE A 96 -11.66 19.91 -2.39
CA PHE A 96 -11.14 21.26 -2.20
C PHE A 96 -9.85 21.29 -1.38
N THR A 97 -9.78 20.56 -0.27
CA THR A 97 -8.56 20.44 0.55
C THR A 97 -7.41 19.82 -0.25
N LEU A 98 -7.68 18.78 -1.04
CA LEU A 98 -6.68 18.14 -1.89
C LEU A 98 -6.18 19.07 -3.00
N LEU A 99 -7.07 19.87 -3.58
CA LEU A 99 -6.71 20.89 -4.55
C LEU A 99 -5.75 21.90 -3.91
N LEU A 100 -6.06 22.43 -2.71
CA LEU A 100 -5.15 23.31 -1.98
C LEU A 100 -3.80 22.66 -1.64
N LEU A 101 -3.79 21.36 -1.34
CA LEU A 101 -2.55 20.62 -1.07
C LEU A 101 -1.65 20.52 -2.30
N ILE A 102 -2.24 20.36 -3.50
CA ILE A 102 -1.49 20.25 -4.76
C ILE A 102 -1.00 21.63 -5.25
N LEU A 103 -1.77 22.69 -5.01
CA LEU A 103 -1.39 24.06 -5.40
C LEU A 103 -0.28 24.67 -4.53
N ARG A 104 0.13 24.02 -3.44
CA ARG A 104 1.19 24.48 -2.54
C ARG A 104 2.53 23.81 -2.86
#